data_AF-A0A1F2Q8J8-F1
#
_entry.id   AF-A0A1F2Q8J8-F1
#
_cell.length_a   1.000
_cell.length_b   1.000
_cell.length_c   1.000
_cell.angle_alpha   90.00
_cell.angle_beta   90.00
_cell.angle_gamma   90.00
#
_symmetry.space_group_name_H-M   'P 1'
#
loop_
_entity.id
_entity.type
_entity.pdbx_description
1 polymer ?
#
loop_
_entity_poly.entity_id
_entity_poly.type
_entity_poly.pdbx_seq_one_letter_code
_entity_poly.pdbx_strand_id
1 'polypeptide(L)'
;MAKAPTIEIPLPEGVQPSKLDLELLKATFQAIATLRTERGREWEEVLCQLERDGWNVHWGLCWHAEAKRGEDFEQASGKTLDGTFAELAQLARLDMVGHCP
;
A
#
# COMPACT_ATOMS: atom_id res chain seq x y z
N MET A 1 -9.52 -17.69 22.85
CA MET A 1 -9.21 -16.77 21.75
C MET A 1 -9.55 -17.47 20.45
N ALA A 2 -10.41 -16.89 19.60
CA ALA A 2 -10.79 -17.52 18.33
C ALA A 2 -9.58 -17.49 17.37
N LYS A 3 -9.31 -18.60 16.69
CA LYS A 3 -8.24 -18.70 15.68
C LYS A 3 -8.59 -17.75 14.52
N ALA A 4 -7.65 -16.87 14.15
CA ALA A 4 -7.86 -15.97 13.02
C ALA A 4 -8.10 -16.80 11.74
N PRO A 5 -9.08 -16.42 10.89
CA PRO A 5 -9.32 -17.12 9.63
C PRO A 5 -8.05 -17.04 8.77
N THR A 6 -7.58 -18.20 8.30
CA THR A 6 -6.38 -18.32 7.46
C THR A 6 -6.83 -18.70 6.05
N ILE A 7 -6.25 -18.09 5.03
CA ILE A 7 -6.49 -18.43 3.62
C ILE A 7 -5.24 -19.16 3.11
N GLU A 8 -5.42 -20.42 2.72
CA GLU A 8 -4.36 -21.22 2.08
C GLU A 8 -4.58 -21.19 0.56
N ILE A 9 -3.55 -20.81 -0.18
CA ILE A 9 -3.59 -20.75 -1.65
C ILE A 9 -2.56 -21.74 -2.20
N PRO A 10 -2.99 -22.83 -2.86
CA PRO A 10 -2.07 -23.72 -3.53
C PRO A 10 -1.46 -23.01 -4.74
N LEU A 11 -0.14 -23.05 -4.83
CA LEU A 11 0.57 -22.57 -6.02
C LEU A 11 0.58 -23.67 -7.09
N PRO A 12 0.52 -23.33 -8.39
CA PRO A 12 0.66 -24.31 -9.46
C PRO A 12 1.99 -25.06 -9.39
N GLU A 13 1.98 -26.33 -9.74
CA GLU A 13 3.20 -27.15 -9.76
C GLU A 13 4.27 -26.53 -10.67
N GLY A 14 5.52 -26.51 -10.20
CA GLY A 14 6.66 -25.94 -10.92
C GLY A 14 6.84 -24.43 -10.77
N VAL A 15 5.94 -23.73 -10.09
CA VAL A 15 6.09 -22.30 -9.80
C VAL A 15 6.95 -22.11 -8.55
N GLN A 16 8.07 -21.39 -8.70
CA GLN A 16 8.84 -20.83 -7.58
C GLN A 16 8.66 -19.32 -7.58
N PRO A 17 7.72 -18.77 -6.80
CA PRO A 17 7.49 -17.34 -6.79
C PRO A 17 8.70 -16.64 -6.20
N SER A 18 9.11 -15.54 -6.84
CA SER A 18 10.11 -14.66 -6.24
C SER A 18 9.54 -13.99 -4.99
N LYS A 19 10.42 -13.37 -4.19
CA LYS A 19 10.00 -12.58 -3.03
C LYS A 19 9.01 -11.47 -3.41
N LEU A 20 9.17 -10.88 -4.60
CA LEU A 20 8.28 -9.84 -5.10
C LEU A 20 6.89 -10.40 -5.42
N ASP A 21 6.83 -11.58 -6.05
CA ASP A 21 5.56 -12.25 -6.37
C ASP A 21 4.75 -12.58 -5.11
N LEU A 22 5.44 -13.01 -4.04
CA LEU A 22 4.82 -13.29 -2.75
C LEU A 22 4.25 -12.03 -2.09
N GLU A 23 4.97 -10.90 -2.15
CA GLU A 23 4.47 -9.64 -1.60
C GLU A 23 3.27 -9.10 -2.41
N LEU A 24 3.29 -9.25 -3.74
CA LEU A 24 2.15 -8.89 -4.61
C LEU A 24 0.91 -9.74 -4.31
N LEU A 25 1.08 -11.06 -4.14
CA LEU A 25 -0.01 -11.95 -3.75
C LEU A 25 -0.58 -11.54 -2.39
N LYS A 26 0.29 -11.29 -1.40
CA LYS A 26 -0.11 -10.86 -0.07
C LYS A 26 -0.90 -9.55 -0.10
N ALA A 27 -0.41 -8.53 -0.82
CA ALA A 27 -1.11 -7.25 -0.97
C ALA A 27 -2.49 -7.43 -1.65
N THR A 28 -2.57 -8.32 -2.65
CA THR A 28 -3.83 -8.64 -3.34
C THR A 28 -4.84 -9.29 -2.40
N PHE A 29 -4.42 -10.28 -1.60
CA PHE A 29 -5.31 -10.93 -0.65
C PHE A 29 -5.69 -10.02 0.51
N GLN A 30 -4.80 -9.13 0.94
CA GLN A 30 -5.13 -8.08 1.91
C GLN A 30 -6.18 -7.12 1.35
N ALA A 31 -6.07 -6.69 0.08
CA ALA A 31 -7.08 -5.85 -0.56
C ALA A 31 -8.44 -6.56 -0.65
N ILE A 32 -8.46 -7.83 -1.10
CA ILE A 32 -9.69 -8.63 -1.18
C ILE A 32 -10.31 -8.83 0.21
N ALA A 33 -9.48 -9.08 1.23
CA ALA A 33 -9.93 -9.23 2.61
C ALA A 33 -10.53 -7.92 3.14
N THR A 34 -9.85 -6.79 2.94
CA THR A 34 -10.32 -5.45 3.32
C THR A 34 -11.67 -5.14 2.68
N LEU A 35 -11.80 -5.34 1.37
CA LEU A 35 -13.05 -5.16 0.62
C LEU A 35 -14.18 -6.07 1.14
N ARG A 36 -13.86 -7.25 1.69
CA ARG A 36 -14.84 -8.17 2.30
C ARG A 36 -15.17 -7.83 3.76
N THR A 37 -14.28 -7.16 4.47
CA THR A 37 -14.46 -6.72 5.87
C THR A 37 -15.04 -5.32 6.02
N GLU A 38 -15.27 -4.59 4.92
CA GLU A 38 -16.09 -3.35 4.86
C GLU A 38 -17.59 -3.63 5.17
N ARG A 39 -17.85 -4.25 6.32
CA ARG A 39 -19.12 -4.13 7.04
C ARG A 39 -19.14 -2.77 7.69
N GLY A 40 -19.52 -1.78 6.90
CA GLY A 40 -19.78 -0.41 7.36
C GLY A 40 -19.70 0.54 6.18
N ARG A 41 -20.72 0.54 5.31
CA ARG A 41 -20.87 1.50 4.22
C ARG A 41 -21.05 2.96 4.69
N GLU A 42 -20.71 3.25 5.95
CA GLU A 42 -20.71 4.61 6.53
C GLU A 42 -19.78 5.54 5.73
N TRP A 43 -18.72 5.01 5.12
CA TRP A 43 -17.86 5.77 4.22
C TRP A 43 -18.57 6.21 2.93
N GLU A 44 -19.59 5.48 2.44
CA GLU A 44 -20.36 5.86 1.25
C GLU A 44 -21.18 7.14 1.53
N GLU A 45 -21.71 7.28 2.74
CA GLU A 45 -22.43 8.49 3.16
C GLU A 45 -21.50 9.70 3.20
N VAL A 46 -20.28 9.52 3.71
CA VAL A 46 -19.24 10.57 3.72
C VAL A 46 -18.84 10.97 2.30
N LEU A 47 -18.64 10.01 1.39
CA LEU A 47 -18.35 10.31 -0.02
C LEU A 47 -19.48 11.07 -0.68
N CYS A 48 -20.73 10.61 -0.50
CA CYS A 48 -21.89 11.29 -1.07
C CYS A 48 -22.02 12.73 -0.56
N GLN A 49 -21.67 12.98 0.71
CA GLN A 49 -21.68 14.33 1.26
C GLN A 49 -20.59 15.21 0.63
N LEU A 50 -19.37 14.70 0.51
CA LEU A 50 -18.26 15.40 -0.15
C LEU A 50 -18.59 15.76 -1.61
N GLU A 51 -19.16 14.83 -2.37
CA GLU A 51 -19.55 15.07 -3.75
C GLU A 51 -20.67 16.11 -3.87
N ARG A 52 -21.67 16.08 -2.97
CA ARG A 52 -22.72 17.12 -2.91
C ARG A 52 -22.17 18.50 -2.60
N ASP A 53 -21.12 18.56 -1.79
CA ASP A 53 -20.42 19.81 -1.46
C ASP A 53 -19.49 20.29 -2.61
N GLY A 54 -19.49 19.58 -3.74
CA GLY A 54 -18.75 19.95 -4.96
C GLY A 54 -17.31 19.43 -5.01
N TRP A 55 -16.92 18.55 -4.08
CA TRP A 55 -15.59 17.93 -4.11
C TRP A 55 -15.53 16.80 -5.12
N ASN A 56 -14.43 16.72 -5.86
CA ASN A 56 -14.15 15.60 -6.74
C ASN A 56 -13.31 14.56 -6.00
N VAL A 57 -13.97 13.55 -5.45
CA VAL A 57 -13.33 12.56 -4.57
C VAL A 57 -12.78 11.40 -5.38
N HIS A 58 -11.49 11.14 -5.23
CA HIS A 58 -10.82 9.98 -5.82
C HIS A 58 -10.26 9.12 -4.70
N TRP A 59 -10.61 7.83 -4.70
CA TRP A 59 -10.11 6.85 -3.75
C TRP A 59 -9.68 5.58 -4.49
N GLY A 60 -8.71 4.87 -3.92
CA GLY A 60 -8.15 3.67 -4.52
C GLY A 60 -6.94 3.18 -3.74
N LEU A 61 -6.47 1.98 -4.06
CA LEU A 61 -5.25 1.42 -3.48
C LEU A 61 -4.04 2.24 -3.94
N CYS A 62 -3.12 2.52 -3.02
CA CYS A 62 -1.84 3.16 -3.31
C CYS A 62 -0.70 2.40 -2.62
N TRP A 63 0.51 2.52 -3.19
CA TRP A 63 1.73 2.09 -2.56
C TRP A 63 2.10 3.09 -1.48
N HIS A 64 2.32 2.60 -0.26
CA HIS A 64 2.81 3.38 0.86
C HIS A 64 4.18 2.83 1.27
N ALA A 65 5.18 3.71 1.37
CA ALA A 65 6.51 3.34 1.80
C ALA A 65 6.93 4.25 2.96
N GLU A 66 7.54 3.63 3.97
CA GLU A 66 8.01 4.30 5.18
C GLU A 66 9.49 3.98 5.40
N ALA A 67 10.27 4.97 5.82
CA ALA A 67 11.66 4.80 6.24
C ALA A 67 11.89 5.48 7.58
N LYS A 68 12.65 4.82 8.46
CA LYS A 68 13.02 5.35 9.77
C LYS A 68 14.51 5.16 10.03
N ARG A 69 15.19 6.21 10.49
CA ARG A 69 16.61 6.17 10.89
C ARG A 69 16.80 6.94 12.20
N GLY A 70 16.93 6.21 13.31
CA GLY A 70 16.97 6.85 14.63
C GLY A 70 15.64 7.55 14.93
N GLU A 71 15.70 8.88 15.08
CA GLU A 71 14.52 9.74 15.27
C GLU A 71 13.92 10.24 13.95
N ASP A 72 14.65 10.16 12.82
CA ASP A 72 14.16 10.57 11.50
C ASP A 72 13.11 9.58 10.99
N PHE A 73 12.00 10.10 10.45
CA PHE A 73 10.94 9.32 9.83
C PHE A 73 10.45 10.01 8.56
N GLU A 74 10.40 9.25 7.47
CA GLU A 74 9.92 9.72 6.16
C GLU A 74 8.90 8.72 5.60
N GLN A 75 7.92 9.23 4.88
CA GLN A 75 6.90 8.41 4.22
C GLN A 75 6.51 8.99 2.86
N ALA A 76 6.21 8.10 1.92
CA ALA A 76 5.69 8.46 0.60
C ALA A 76 4.51 7.57 0.22
N SER A 77 3.60 8.11 -0.58
CA SER A 77 2.46 7.36 -1.13
C SER A 77 2.29 7.65 -2.61
N GLY A 78 2.06 6.61 -3.41
CA GLY A 78 2.01 6.76 -4.86
C GLY A 78 1.26 5.64 -5.58
N LYS A 79 1.02 5.85 -6.88
CA LYS A 79 0.30 4.88 -7.72
C LYS A 79 1.17 3.72 -8.20
N THR A 80 2.49 3.87 -8.13
CA THR A 80 3.46 2.87 -8.61
C THR A 80 4.55 2.67 -7.58
N LEU A 81 5.06 1.44 -7.49
CA LEU A 81 6.16 1.10 -6.60
C LEU A 81 7.39 1.99 -6.83
N ASP A 82 7.82 2.12 -8.09
CA ASP A 82 9.00 2.90 -8.47
C ASP A 82 8.86 4.38 -8.12
N GLY A 83 7.70 4.98 -8.39
CA GLY A 83 7.42 6.37 -8.05
C GLY A 83 7.43 6.60 -6.54
N THR A 84 6.78 5.72 -5.77
CA THR A 84 6.73 5.83 -4.30
C THR A 84 8.11 5.68 -3.67
N PHE A 85 8.93 4.74 -4.13
CA PHE A 85 10.29 4.57 -3.61
C PHE A 85 11.24 5.69 -4.05
N ALA A 86 11.10 6.21 -5.27
CA ALA A 86 11.87 7.37 -5.73
C ALA A 86 11.56 8.61 -4.87
N GLU A 87 10.29 8.85 -4.56
CA GLU A 87 9.86 9.94 -3.67
C GLU A 87 10.39 9.74 -2.24
N LEU A 88 10.31 8.52 -1.70
CA LEU A 88 10.86 8.22 -0.38
C LEU A 88 12.38 8.41 -0.33
N ALA A 89 13.10 8.04 -1.40
CA ALA A 89 14.56 8.22 -1.49
C ALA A 89 14.96 9.71 -1.51
N GLN A 90 14.18 10.53 -2.22
CA GLN A 90 14.32 12.00 -2.21
C GLN A 90 14.10 12.56 -0.80
N LEU A 91 13.01 12.18 -0.14
CA LEU A 91 12.68 12.63 1.22
C LEU A 91 13.76 12.23 2.23
N ALA A 92 14.23 10.98 2.16
CA ALA A 92 15.32 10.48 3.00
C ALA A 92 16.71 11.01 2.62
N ARG A 93 16.81 11.89 1.60
CA ARG A 93 18.03 12.48 1.07
C ARG A 93 19.11 11.47 0.68
N LEU A 94 18.69 10.27 0.25
CA LEU A 94 19.59 9.22 -0.21
C LEU A 94 20.23 9.58 -1.56
N ASP A 95 19.59 10.46 -2.31
CA ASP A 95 20.03 10.93 -3.63
C ASP A 95 21.29 11.83 -3.56
N MET A 96 21.67 12.30 -2.36
CA MET A 96 22.87 13.11 -2.15
C MET A 96 24.13 12.28 -1.80
N VAL A 97 24.03 10.96 -1.67
CA VAL A 97 25.18 10.09 -1.31
C VAL A 97 26.11 9.83 -2.51
N GLY A 98 25.75 10.28 -3.72
CA GLY A 98 26.52 10.06 -4.96
C GLY A 98 27.23 11.29 -5.55
N HIS A 99 27.14 12.49 -4.96
CA HIS A 99 27.86 13.68 -5.44
C HIS A 99 28.93 14.11 -4.44
N CYS A 100 30.09 13.45 -4.51
CA CYS A 100 31.35 14.02 -4.06
C CYS A 100 32.10 14.48 -5.32
N PRO A 101 32.60 15.73 -5.42
CA PRO A 101 33.46 16.14 -6.55
C PRO A 101 34.77 15.35 -6.60
#